data_AF-A0A5K1B5B0-F1
#
_entry.id   AF-A0A5K1B5B0-F1
#
_cell.length_a   1.000
_cell.length_b   1.000
_cell.length_c   1.000
_cell.angle_alpha   90.00
_cell.angle_beta   90.00
_cell.angle_gamma   90.00
#
_symmetry.space_group_name_H-M   'P 1'
#
loop_
_entity.id
_entity.type
_entity.pdbx_description
1 polymer ?
#
loop_
_entity_poly.entity_id
_entity_poly.type
_entity_poly.pdbx_seq_one_letter_code
_entity_poly.pdbx_strand_id
1 'polypeptide(L)' 'VEDLRSQGCEPYAYKWNKSHSAAELQELYKNLKNGEEAEEDLVSVAGRIIARRDFGKKLSFLILRDDSGTIQ' A
#
# COMPACT_ATOMS: atom_id res chain seq x y z
N VAL A 1 -7.28 1.54 -20.25
CA VAL A 1 -8.51 1.85 -19.47
C VAL A 1 -9.73 1.14 -20.01
N GLU A 2 -9.93 1.09 -21.33
CA GLU A 2 -11.00 0.27 -21.94
C GLU A 2 -10.82 -1.23 -21.67
N ASP A 3 -9.59 -1.74 -21.68
CA ASP A 3 -9.30 -3.16 -21.42
C ASP A 3 -9.75 -3.63 -20.01
N LEU A 4 -9.51 -2.80 -18.99
CA LEU A 4 -9.94 -3.05 -17.60
C LEU A 4 -11.48 -3.05 -17.48
N ARG A 5 -12.15 -2.12 -18.16
CA ARG A 5 -13.62 -2.07 -18.21
C ARG A 5 -14.20 -3.29 -18.92
N SER A 6 -13.55 -3.77 -19.99
CA SER A 6 -13.95 -4.99 -20.70
C SER A 6 -13.84 -6.25 -19.84
N GLN A 7 -12.94 -6.26 -18.85
CA GLN A 7 -12.80 -7.33 -17.86
C GLN A 7 -13.76 -7.18 -16.66
N GLY A 8 -14.63 -6.16 -16.65
CA GLY A 8 -15.53 -5.88 -15.53
C GLY A 8 -14.86 -5.22 -14.33
N CYS A 9 -13.59 -4.82 -14.46
CA CYS A 9 -12.87 -4.09 -13.42
C CYS A 9 -13.01 -2.58 -13.67
N GLU A 10 -13.64 -1.86 -12.75
CA GLU A 10 -13.75 -0.40 -12.83
C GLU A 10 -12.38 0.23 -12.53
N PRO A 11 -11.71 0.88 -13.52
CA PRO A 11 -10.37 1.44 -13.32
C PRO A 11 -10.35 2.64 -12.36
N TYR A 12 -11.52 3.20 -12.04
CA TYR A 12 -11.69 4.30 -11.11
C TYR A 12 -12.73 3.90 -10.07
N ALA A 13 -12.29 3.27 -8.99
CA ALA A 13 -13.17 2.97 -7.87
C ALA A 13 -13.66 4.28 -7.25
N TYR A 14 -14.98 4.41 -7.08
CA TYR A 14 -15.60 5.62 -6.54
C TYR A 14 -15.33 5.85 -5.05
N LYS A 15 -15.03 4.77 -4.31
CA LYS A 15 -14.75 4.83 -2.87
C LYS A 15 -13.65 3.84 -2.53
N TRP A 16 -12.65 4.33 -1.82
CA TRP A 16 -11.64 3.51 -1.15
C TRP A 16 -11.61 3.91 0.32
N ASN A 17 -11.95 2.98 1.21
CA ASN A 17 -11.89 3.22 2.65
C ASN A 17 -10.46 2.96 3.11
N LYS A 18 -9.66 4.02 3.26
CA LYS A 18 -8.37 3.92 3.94
C LYS A 18 -8.61 3.80 5.45
N SER A 19 -8.00 2.81 6.08
CA SER A 19 -8.05 2.62 7.54
C SER A 19 -7.00 3.46 8.23
N HIS A 20 -5.80 3.55 7.66
CA HIS A 20 -4.65 4.23 8.26
C HIS A 20 -3.88 5.03 7.20
N SER A 21 -3.20 6.08 7.64
CA SER A 21 -2.23 6.80 6.83
C SER A 21 -0.81 6.22 6.95
N ALA A 22 0.06 6.56 5.99
CA ALA A 22 1.44 6.09 5.99
C ALA A 22 2.22 6.49 7.27
N ALA A 23 1.97 7.68 7.82
CA ALA A 23 2.63 8.15 9.04
C ALA A 23 2.12 7.42 10.30
N GLU A 24 0.81 7.18 10.40
CA GLU A 24 0.23 6.44 11.52
C GLU A 24 0.79 5.03 11.61
N LEU A 25 0.93 4.34 10.47
CA LEU A 25 1.58 3.03 10.44
C LEU A 25 3.05 3.11 10.82
N GLN A 26 3.78 4.11 10.32
CA GLN A 26 5.19 4.31 10.72
C GLN A 26 5.34 4.55 12.23
N GLU A 27 4.38 5.23 12.87
CA GLU A 27 4.39 5.45 14.32
C GLU A 27 3.96 4.21 15.11
N LEU A 28 2.87 3.54 14.70
CA LEU A 28 2.36 2.32 15.31
C LEU A 28 3.42 1.21 15.27
N TYR A 29 4.04 1.01 14.11
CA TYR A 29 5.01 -0.06 13.88
C TYR A 29 6.46 0.38 14.14
N LYS A 30 6.70 1.59 14.67
CA LYS A 30 8.05 2.12 14.97
C LYS A 30 8.85 1.23 15.90
N ASN A 31 8.17 0.56 16.82
CA ASN A 31 8.77 -0.29 17.85
C ASN A 31 8.78 -1.78 17.48
N LEU A 32 8.35 -2.17 16.27
CA LEU A 32 8.45 -3.57 15.87
C LEU A 32 9.91 -4.00 15.77
N LYS A 33 10.15 -5.24 16.19
CA LYS A 33 11.47 -5.83 16.07
C LYS A 33 11.75 -6.22 14.62
N ASN A 34 13.02 -6.19 14.27
CA ASN A 34 13.47 -6.55 12.92
C ASN A 34 13.10 -8.01 12.62
N GLY A 35 12.20 -8.24 11.65
CA GLY A 35 11.69 -9.55 11.27
C GLY A 35 10.39 -9.98 11.97
N GLU A 36 9.73 -9.09 12.71
CA GLU A 36 8.41 -9.32 13.28
C GLU A 36 7.34 -8.87 12.26
N GLU A 37 6.38 -9.74 12.00
CA GLU A 37 5.27 -9.49 11.08
C GLU A 37 3.98 -9.46 11.90
N ALA A 38 3.22 -8.37 11.82
CA ALA A 38 1.91 -8.28 12.43
C ALA A 38 0.87 -8.92 11.49
N GLU A 39 0.83 -10.26 11.46
CA GLU A 39 -0.07 -11.02 10.58
C GLU A 39 -1.57 -10.77 10.87
N GLU A 40 -1.90 -10.27 12.06
CA GLU A 40 -3.28 -10.02 12.51
C GLU A 40 -3.81 -8.63 12.09
N ASP A 41 -2.94 -7.70 11.70
CA ASP A 41 -3.33 -6.33 11.37
C ASP A 41 -3.67 -6.16 9.89
N LEU A 42 -4.97 -6.13 9.60
CA LEU A 42 -5.48 -5.82 8.27
C LEU A 42 -5.63 -4.30 8.10
N VAL A 43 -4.61 -3.66 7.53
CA VAL A 43 -4.60 -2.21 7.27
C VAL A 43 -4.85 -1.89 5.79
N SER A 44 -5.73 -0.94 5.52
CA SER A 44 -5.96 -0.41 4.17
C SER A 44 -5.32 0.96 4.04
N VAL A 45 -4.35 1.10 3.14
CA VAL A 45 -3.68 2.37 2.84
C VAL A 45 -4.04 2.87 1.44
N ALA A 46 -3.92 4.17 1.23
CA ALA A 46 -4.04 4.79 -0.08
C ALA A 46 -2.94 5.83 -0.25
N GLY A 47 -2.48 6.02 -1.48
CA GLY A 47 -1.44 6.99 -1.78
C GLY A 47 -0.98 6.91 -3.22
N ARG A 48 0.06 7.67 -3.54
CA ARG A 48 0.74 7.68 -4.83
C ARG A 48 1.97 6.77 -4.78
N ILE A 49 2.06 5.81 -5.70
CA ILE A 49 3.26 4.99 -5.85
C ILE A 49 4.38 5.87 -6.40
N ILE A 50 5.47 6.01 -5.67
CA ILE A 50 6.64 6.82 -6.03
C ILE A 50 7.74 5.98 -6.65
N ALA A 51 7.92 4.77 -6.13
CA ALA A 51 8.90 3.83 -6.65
C ALA A 51 8.33 2.43 -6.63
N ARG A 52 8.72 1.64 -7.61
CA ARG A 52 8.47 0.21 -7.66
C ARG A 52 9.80 -0.47 -7.97
N ARG A 53 10.18 -1.43 -7.14
CA ARG A 53 11.38 -2.23 -7.28
C ARG A 53 10.97 -3.69 -7.30
N ASP A 54 10.93 -4.25 -8.48
CA ASP A 54 10.68 -5.67 -8.68
C ASP A 54 11.98 -6.44 -8.42
N PHE A 55 12.00 -7.30 -7.40
CA PHE A 55 13.15 -8.14 -7.06
C PHE A 55 12.86 -9.58 -7.53
N GLY A 56 13.12 -9.84 -8.82
CA GLY A 56 12.87 -11.13 -9.45
C GLY A 56 11.39 -11.43 -9.70
N LYS A 57 11.00 -12.71 -9.66
CA LYS A 57 9.61 -13.17 -9.96
C LYS A 57 8.67 -13.22 -8.75
N LYS A 58 9.17 -13.12 -7.52
CA LYS A 58 8.39 -13.46 -6.31
C LYS A 58 8.13 -12.28 -5.37
N LEU A 59 8.93 -11.22 -5.45
CA LEU A 59 8.84 -10.07 -4.54
C LEU A 59 8.85 -8.77 -5.32
N SER A 60 7.95 -7.86 -4.95
CA SER A 60 7.88 -6.51 -5.48
C SER A 60 7.78 -5.55 -4.31
N PHE A 61 8.70 -4.60 -4.24
CA PHE A 61 8.66 -3.53 -3.25
C PHE A 61 8.06 -2.30 -3.90
N LEU A 62 7.08 -1.69 -3.26
CA LEU A 62 6.45 -0.48 -3.74
C LEU A 62 6.56 0.58 -2.65
N ILE A 63 7.08 1.74 -3.01
CA ILE A 63 7.08 2.90 -2.13
C ILE A 63 5.78 3.67 -2.40
N LEU A 64 4.89 3.68 -1.41
CA LEU A 64 3.64 4.42 -1.42
C LEU A 64 3.83 5.73 -0.65
N ARG A 65 3.38 6.85 -1.24
CA ARG A 65 3.39 8.17 -0.60
C ARG A 65 1.96 8.68 -0.45
N ASP A 66 1.51 8.87 0.79
CA ASP A 66 0.29 9.59 1.10
C ASP A 66 0.62 11.05 1.49
N ASP A 67 -0.40 11.83 1.84
CA ASP A 67 -0.25 13.19 2.37
C ASP A 67 0.67 13.23 3.60
N SER A 68 0.52 12.25 4.49
CA SER A 68 1.25 12.20 5.76
C SER A 68 2.71 11.73 5.64
N GLY A 69 3.08 11.03 4.56
CA GLY A 69 4.44 10.46 4.45
C GLY A 69 4.59 9.34 3.43
N THR A 70 5.74 8.66 3.49
CA THR A 70 6.11 7.54 2.61
C THR A 70 6.24 6.24 3.39
N ILE A 71 5.76 5.14 2.82
CA ILE A 71 5.85 3.77 3.37
C ILE A 71 6.31 2.78 2.28
N GLN A 72 7.03 1.72 2.66
CA GLN A 72 7.54 0.66 1.79
C GLN A 72 7.23 -0.69 2.42
#